data_AF-A0A024Q8V5-F1
#
_entry.id   AF-A0A024Q8V5-F1
#
_cell.length_a   1.000
_cell.length_b   1.000
_cell.length_c   1.000
_cell.angle_alpha   90.00
_cell.angle_beta   90.00
_cell.angle_gamma   90.00
#
_symmetry.space_group_name_H-M   'P 1'
#
loop_
_entity.id
_entity.type
_entity.pdbx_description
1 polymer ?
#
loop_
_entity_poly.entity_id
_entity_poly.type
_entity_poly.pdbx_seq_one_letter_code
_entity_poly.pdbx_strand_id
1 'polypeptide(L)'
;MNINLFSFFIVCLFFVIVIESVRRGILETKDALIWLFLSVILGILSLSRGLLELIADWLGIVYAPSLLFLFGLLSTIIMIFDLTRRISKLNQKVIHLTQEFALLKEQQRNSSSEFEEKRKENI
;
A
#
# COMPACT_ATOMS: atom_id res chain seq x y z
N MET A 1 26.82 -14.01 -26.22
CA MET A 1 25.41 -13.94 -26.65
C MET A 1 24.45 -14.44 -25.55
N ASN A 2 24.70 -14.07 -24.27
CA ASN A 2 23.93 -14.62 -23.13
C ASN A 2 23.35 -13.51 -22.22
N ILE A 3 23.96 -12.33 -22.23
CA ILE A 3 23.59 -11.20 -21.36
C ILE A 3 22.23 -10.58 -21.72
N ASN A 4 21.90 -10.53 -23.01
CA ASN A 4 20.60 -10.01 -23.46
C ASN A 4 19.44 -10.94 -23.03
N LEU A 5 19.65 -12.26 -23.06
CA LEU A 5 18.65 -13.23 -22.64
C LEU A 5 18.45 -13.23 -21.11
N PHE A 6 19.55 -13.08 -20.36
CA PHE A 6 19.51 -12.94 -18.90
C PHE A 6 18.79 -11.65 -18.49
N SER A 7 19.08 -10.54 -19.17
CA SER A 7 18.41 -9.27 -18.93
C SER A 7 16.91 -9.34 -19.26
N PHE A 8 16.54 -10.03 -20.35
CA PHE A 8 15.15 -10.28 -20.70
C PHE A 8 14.41 -11.11 -19.64
N PHE A 9 15.05 -12.16 -19.11
CA PHE A 9 14.46 -12.99 -18.05
C PHE A 9 14.28 -12.23 -16.74
N ILE A 10 15.24 -11.40 -16.36
CA ILE A 10 15.16 -10.53 -15.17
C ILE A 10 14.01 -9.53 -15.31
N VAL A 11 13.87 -8.91 -16.49
CA VAL A 11 12.76 -7.98 -16.76
C VAL A 11 11.42 -8.71 -16.73
N CYS A 12 11.34 -9.91 -17.31
CA CYS A 12 10.11 -10.69 -17.32
C CYS A 12 9.73 -11.17 -15.90
N LEU A 13 10.70 -11.59 -15.10
CA LEU A 13 10.49 -11.97 -13.70
C LEU A 13 10.04 -10.78 -12.86
N PHE A 14 10.67 -9.62 -13.05
CA PHE A 14 10.26 -8.38 -12.39
C PHE A 14 8.84 -7.99 -12.78
N PHE A 15 8.48 -8.12 -14.06
CA PHE A 15 7.13 -7.87 -14.57
C PHE A 15 6.09 -8.81 -13.93
N VAL A 16 6.42 -10.10 -13.80
CA VAL A 16 5.57 -11.09 -13.11
C VAL A 16 5.42 -10.76 -11.63
N ILE A 17 6.49 -10.34 -10.94
CA ILE A 17 6.44 -9.92 -9.53
C ILE A 17 5.57 -8.68 -9.36
N VAL A 18 5.69 -7.69 -10.26
CA VAL A 18 4.86 -6.48 -10.24
C VAL A 18 3.40 -6.84 -10.48
N ILE A 19 3.10 -7.66 -11.48
CA ILE A 19 1.73 -8.12 -11.76
C ILE A 19 1.16 -8.92 -10.59
N GLU A 20 1.93 -9.83 -10.01
CA GLU A 20 1.49 -10.65 -8.86
C GLU A 20 1.32 -9.79 -7.59
N SER A 21 2.13 -8.74 -7.41
CA SER A 21 1.97 -7.77 -6.31
C SER A 21 0.71 -6.92 -6.46
N VAL A 22 0.37 -6.54 -7.70
CA VAL A 22 -0.88 -5.86 -8.05
C VAL A 22 -2.07 -6.81 -7.90
N ARG A 23 -1.93 -8.07 -8.30
CA ARG A 23 -2.99 -9.11 -8.27
C ARG A 23 -3.28 -9.60 -6.86
N ARG A 24 -2.31 -9.56 -5.94
CA ARG A 24 -2.47 -9.98 -4.55
C ARG A 24 -3.33 -9.06 -3.69
N GLY A 25 -3.83 -7.93 -4.23
CA GLY A 25 -5.01 -7.26 -3.68
C GLY A 25 -4.91 -6.85 -2.20
N ILE A 26 -3.73 -6.43 -1.75
CA ILE A 26 -3.46 -6.15 -0.33
C ILE A 26 -3.97 -4.74 0.08
N LEU A 27 -4.49 -3.93 -0.85
CA LEU A 27 -5.03 -2.60 -0.59
C LEU A 27 -6.45 -2.43 -1.12
N GLU A 28 -7.26 -1.67 -0.38
CA GLU A 28 -8.65 -1.31 -0.71
C GLU A 28 -8.80 -0.89 -2.18
N THR A 29 -9.88 -1.35 -2.81
CA THR A 29 -10.23 -1.38 -4.24
C THR A 29 -9.91 -0.14 -5.08
N LYS A 30 -9.69 1.03 -4.47
CA LYS A 30 -9.35 2.29 -5.16
C LYS A 30 -7.85 2.46 -5.45
N ASP A 31 -6.97 2.07 -4.55
CA ASP A 31 -5.54 2.36 -4.71
C ASP A 31 -4.86 1.37 -5.65
N ALA A 32 -5.36 0.13 -5.67
CA ALA A 32 -4.95 -0.89 -6.63
C ALA A 32 -5.28 -0.49 -8.08
N LEU A 33 -6.40 0.21 -8.32
CA LEU A 33 -6.78 0.69 -9.65
C LEU A 33 -5.84 1.78 -10.17
N ILE A 34 -5.46 2.74 -9.32
CA ILE A 34 -4.50 3.80 -9.68
C ILE A 34 -3.14 3.18 -10.01
N TRP A 35 -2.70 2.20 -9.22
CA TRP A 35 -1.42 1.52 -9.42
C TRP A 35 -1.40 0.62 -10.66
N LEU A 36 -2.50 -0.08 -10.94
CA LEU A 36 -2.66 -0.89 -12.15
C LEU A 36 -2.65 0.00 -13.39
N PHE A 37 -3.36 1.13 -13.35
CA PHE A 37 -3.37 2.10 -14.43
C PHE A 37 -1.99 2.72 -14.67
N LEU A 38 -1.28 3.11 -13.59
CA LEU A 38 0.07 3.67 -13.68
C LEU A 38 1.08 2.64 -14.19
N SER A 39 0.99 1.37 -13.76
CA SER A 39 1.86 0.28 -14.23
C SER A 39 1.62 -0.04 -15.71
N VAL A 40 0.37 -0.01 -16.16
CA VAL A 40 0.02 -0.18 -17.57
C VAL A 40 0.57 1.00 -18.40
N ILE A 41 0.41 2.24 -17.94
CA ILE A 41 0.96 3.42 -18.63
C ILE A 41 2.49 3.35 -18.71
N LEU A 42 3.17 3.07 -17.60
CA LEU A 42 4.63 2.96 -17.57
C LEU A 42 5.13 1.77 -18.40
N GLY A 43 4.39 0.65 -18.41
CA GLY A 43 4.70 -0.51 -19.26
C GLY A 43 4.59 -0.18 -20.76
N ILE A 44 3.53 0.54 -21.15
CA ILE A 44 3.34 1.02 -22.53
C ILE A 44 4.46 2.01 -22.90
N LEU A 45 4.76 2.98 -22.03
CA LEU A 45 5.84 3.96 -22.24
C LEU A 45 7.21 3.29 -22.35
N SER A 46 7.48 2.26 -21.54
CA SER A 46 8.74 1.51 -21.56
C SER A 46 8.90 0.67 -22.83
N LEU A 47 7.80 0.25 -23.47
CA LEU A 47 7.86 -0.57 -24.68
C LEU A 47 8.07 0.28 -25.94
N SER A 48 7.64 1.56 -25.91
CA SER A 48 7.81 2.50 -27.03
C SER A 48 8.95 3.51 -26.77
N ARG A 49 10.15 3.25 -27.33
CA ARG A 49 11.26 4.23 -27.30
C ARG A 49 10.87 5.60 -27.86
N GLY A 50 10.03 5.63 -28.89
CA GLY A 50 9.59 6.87 -29.54
C GLY A 50 8.69 7.79 -28.70
N LEU A 51 7.82 7.26 -27.83
CA LEU A 51 7.02 8.12 -26.94
C LEU A 51 7.88 8.71 -25.81
N LEU A 52 8.86 7.93 -25.35
CA LEU A 52 9.75 8.37 -24.29
C LEU A 52 10.71 9.46 -24.78
N GLU A 53 11.21 9.36 -26.02
CA GLU A 53 11.95 10.43 -26.70
C GLU A 53 11.09 11.68 -26.94
N LEU A 54 9.83 11.54 -27.36
CA LEU A 54 8.91 12.67 -27.52
C LEU A 54 8.70 13.47 -26.22
N ILE A 55 8.48 12.77 -25.10
CA ILE A 55 8.27 13.41 -23.78
C ILE A 55 9.59 13.99 -23.25
N ALA A 56 10.71 13.31 -23.48
CA ALA A 56 12.05 13.75 -23.12
C ALA A 56 12.43 15.06 -23.84
N ASP A 57 12.16 15.15 -25.15
CA ASP A 57 12.37 16.37 -25.93
C ASP A 57 11.44 17.50 -25.48
N TRP A 58 10.18 17.20 -25.13
CA TRP A 58 9.22 18.21 -24.65
C TRP A 58 9.60 18.80 -23.28
N LEU A 59 10.21 17.99 -22.39
CA LEU A 59 10.73 18.44 -21.10
C LEU A 59 12.20 18.93 -21.15
N GLY A 60 12.90 18.75 -22.28
CA GLY A 60 14.32 19.10 -22.43
C GLY A 60 15.29 18.18 -21.67
N ILE A 61 14.89 16.92 -21.42
CA ILE A 61 15.68 15.94 -20.67
C ILE A 61 16.39 15.01 -21.66
N VAL A 62 17.72 15.10 -21.73
CA VAL A 62 18.56 14.34 -22.70
C VAL A 62 18.51 12.82 -22.49
N TYR A 63 18.11 12.35 -21.31
CA TYR A 63 18.15 10.92 -20.93
C TYR A 63 16.75 10.39 -20.58
N ALA A 64 16.11 9.79 -21.58
CA ALA A 64 14.78 9.16 -21.50
C ALA A 64 14.56 8.23 -20.27
N PRO A 65 15.52 7.39 -19.83
CA PRO A 65 15.37 6.56 -18.62
C PRO A 65 15.24 7.36 -17.29
N SER A 66 15.81 8.55 -17.20
CA SER A 66 15.79 9.37 -15.98
C SER A 66 14.38 9.89 -15.65
N LEU A 67 13.54 10.06 -16.67
CA LEU A 67 12.12 10.43 -16.52
C LEU A 67 11.30 9.33 -15.85
N LEU A 68 11.53 8.06 -16.23
CA LEU A 68 10.90 6.91 -15.59
C LEU A 68 11.28 6.83 -14.11
N PHE A 69 12.54 7.15 -13.79
CA PHE A 69 13.02 7.19 -12.41
C PHE A 69 12.33 8.29 -11.61
N LEU A 70 12.17 9.48 -12.18
CA LEU A 70 11.45 10.60 -11.55
C LEU A 70 9.98 10.26 -11.29
N PHE A 71 9.30 9.66 -12.27
CA PHE A 71 7.91 9.22 -12.12
C PHE A 71 7.75 8.11 -11.07
N GLY A 72 8.65 7.12 -11.08
CA GLY A 72 8.70 6.06 -10.08
C GLY A 72 8.93 6.61 -8.67
N LEU A 73 9.84 7.59 -8.53
CA LEU A 73 10.12 8.26 -7.26
C LEU A 73 8.89 9.03 -6.75
N LEU A 74 8.26 9.85 -7.60
CA LEU A 74 7.05 10.61 -7.26
C LEU A 74 5.91 9.66 -6.85
N SER A 75 5.69 8.60 -7.62
CA SER A 75 4.69 7.58 -7.29
C SER A 75 4.98 6.90 -5.95
N THR A 76 6.24 6.62 -5.65
CA THR A 76 6.66 6.02 -4.38
C THR A 76 6.37 6.95 -3.21
N ILE A 77 6.65 8.25 -3.34
CA ILE A 77 6.34 9.24 -2.30
C ILE A 77 4.84 9.30 -2.04
N ILE A 78 4.03 9.33 -3.10
CA ILE A 78 2.56 9.32 -2.99
C ILE A 78 2.09 8.05 -2.26
N MET A 79 2.68 6.90 -2.58
CA MET A 79 2.37 5.62 -1.93
C MET A 79 2.73 5.63 -0.44
N ILE A 80 3.90 6.14 -0.07
CA ILE A 80 4.32 6.26 1.33
C ILE A 80 3.35 7.17 2.10
N PHE A 81 2.92 8.27 1.48
CA PHE A 81 1.99 9.20 2.11
C PHE A 81 0.61 8.57 2.32
N ASP A 82 0.09 7.83 1.35
CA ASP A 82 -1.17 7.12 1.50
C ASP A 82 -1.08 6.01 2.57
N LEU A 83 0.01 5.23 2.57
CA LEU A 83 0.28 4.23 3.59
C LEU A 83 0.31 4.87 4.99
N THR A 84 0.94 6.03 5.12
CA THR A 84 0.99 6.79 6.37
C THR A 84 -0.42 7.20 6.83
N ARG A 85 -1.28 7.66 5.90
CA ARG A 85 -2.69 7.98 6.21
C ARG A 85 -3.47 6.76 6.67
N ARG A 86 -3.29 5.61 6.01
CA ARG A 86 -3.92 4.34 6.37
C ARG A 86 -3.51 3.88 7.77
N ILE A 87 -2.21 3.91 8.06
CA ILE A 87 -1.66 3.58 9.39
C ILE A 87 -2.23 4.53 10.45
N SER A 88 -2.29 5.83 10.17
CA SER A 88 -2.85 6.83 11.10
C SER A 88 -4.31 6.52 11.47
N LYS A 89 -5.16 6.21 10.48
CA LYS A 89 -6.56 5.80 10.71
C LYS A 89 -6.64 4.50 11.51
N LEU A 90 -5.80 3.52 11.20
CA LEU A 90 -5.79 2.25 11.91
C LEU A 90 -5.40 2.44 13.38
N ASN A 91 -4.41 3.27 13.65
CA ASN A 91 -3.98 3.60 15.01
C ASN A 91 -5.11 4.24 15.82
N GLN A 92 -5.89 5.15 15.23
CA GLN A 92 -7.08 5.72 15.88
C GLN A 92 -8.11 4.65 16.24
N LYS A 93 -8.36 3.68 15.34
CA LYS A 93 -9.29 2.57 15.61
C LYS A 93 -8.79 1.68 16.75
N VAL A 94 -7.49 1.39 16.80
CA VAL A 94 -6.89 0.60 17.89
C VAL A 94 -7.04 1.30 19.23
N ILE A 95 -6.82 2.61 19.29
CA ILE A 95 -7.02 3.41 20.51
C ILE A 95 -8.48 3.31 20.97
N HIS A 96 -9.43 3.53 20.06
CA HIS A 96 -10.86 3.45 20.39
C HIS A 96 -11.26 2.07 20.91
N LEU A 97 -10.81 1.01 20.24
CA LEU A 97 -11.10 -0.37 20.65
C LEU A 97 -10.51 -0.71 22.02
N THR A 98 -9.32 -0.17 22.32
CA THR A 98 -8.68 -0.33 23.64
C THR A 98 -9.49 0.38 24.73
N GLN A 99 -10.05 1.55 24.44
CA GLN A 99 -10.92 2.28 25.37
C GLN A 99 -12.22 1.53 25.64
N GLU A 100 -12.90 1.04 24.59
CA GLU A 100 -14.11 0.22 24.73
C GLU A 100 -13.81 -1.06 25.54
N PHE A 101 -12.69 -1.72 25.27
CA PHE A 101 -12.27 -2.90 26.02
C PHE A 101 -12.04 -2.61 27.52
N ALA A 102 -11.45 -1.47 27.85
CA ALA A 102 -11.25 -1.05 29.23
C ALA A 102 -12.58 -0.85 29.97
N LEU A 103 -13.54 -0.17 29.35
CA LEU A 103 -14.88 0.05 29.89
C LEU A 103 -15.64 -1.26 30.08
N LEU A 104 -15.60 -2.17 29.09
CA LEU A 104 -16.21 -3.50 29.18
C LEU A 104 -15.63 -4.32 30.34
N LYS A 105 -14.31 -4.29 30.53
CA LYS A 105 -13.63 -4.99 31.62
C LYS A 105 -14.06 -4.45 32.99
N GLU A 106 -14.28 -3.15 33.10
CA GLU A 106 -14.75 -2.52 34.34
C GLU A 106 -16.21 -2.89 34.66
N GLN A 107 -17.11 -2.86 33.67
CA GLN A 107 -18.50 -3.30 33.84
C GLN A 107 -18.59 -4.76 34.30
N GLN A 108 -17.76 -5.63 33.74
CA GLN A 108 -17.69 -7.03 34.15
C GLN A 108 -17.21 -7.18 35.60
N ARG A 109 -16.21 -6.39 36.02
CA ARG A 109 -15.73 -6.38 37.40
C ARG A 109 -16.82 -5.92 38.38
N ASN A 110 -17.51 -4.83 38.07
CA ASN A 110 -18.56 -4.26 38.93
C ASN A 110 -19.76 -5.21 39.05
N SER A 111 -20.17 -5.85 37.95
CA SER A 111 -21.22 -6.87 37.98
C SER A 111 -20.83 -8.04 38.88
N SER A 112 -19.57 -8.49 38.79
CA SER A 112 -19.06 -9.59 39.61
C SER A 112 -19.07 -9.26 41.11
N SER A 113 -18.71 -8.02 41.49
CA SER A 113 -18.77 -7.57 42.89
C SER A 113 -20.20 -7.46 43.44
N GLU A 114 -21.17 -6.99 42.63
CA GLU A 114 -22.58 -6.95 43.05
C GLU A 114 -23.14 -8.36 43.33
N PHE A 115 -22.74 -9.36 42.53
CA PHE A 115 -23.12 -10.75 42.77
C PHE A 115 -22.51 -11.34 44.05
N GLU A 116 -21.32 -10.89 44.46
CA GLU A 116 -20.72 -11.33 45.73
C GLU A 116 -21.37 -10.66 46.95
N GLU A 117 -21.72 -9.37 46.87
CA GLU A 117 -22.44 -8.68 47.95
C GLU A 117 -23.84 -9.28 48.17
N LYS A 118 -24.61 -9.49 47.10
CA LYS A 118 -25.95 -10.13 47.20
C LYS A 118 -25.90 -11.54 47.78
N ARG A 119 -24.78 -12.26 47.59
CA ARG A 119 -24.61 -13.61 48.14
C ARG A 119 -24.30 -13.57 49.63
N LYS A 120 -23.59 -12.54 50.11
CA LYS A 120 -23.29 -12.35 51.54
C LYS A 120 -24.50 -11.85 52.33
N GLU A 121 -25.40 -11.08 51.72
CA GLU A 121 -26.65 -10.64 52.36
C GLU A 121 -27.70 -11.76 52.53
N ASN A 122 -27.63 -12.83 51.73
CA ASN A 122 -28.58 -13.95 51.77
C ASN A 122 -28.11 -15.14 52.64
N ILE A 123 -27.01 -15.00 53.39
CA ILE A 123 -26.47 -15.99 54.32
C ILE A 123 -26.56 -15.42 55.74
#